data_AF-A0AAU2NYV2-F1
#
_entry.id   AF-A0AAU2NYV2-F1
#
_cell.length_a   1.000
_cell.length_b   1.000
_cell.length_c   1.000
_cell.angle_alpha   90.00
_cell.angle_beta   90.00
_cell.angle_gamma   90.00
#
_symmetry.space_group_name_H-M   'P 1'
#
loop_
_entity.id
_entity.type
_entity.pdbx_description
1 polymer ?
#
loop_
_entity_poly.entity_id
_entity_poly.type
_entity_poly.pdbx_seq_one_letter_code
_entity_poly.pdbx_strand_id
1 'polypeptide(L)'
;MSTWINLDALWRIVAVGLLAGAGLPALFAIGLRALNPPAPADEAVTGRPTAGPVGHVVAGLCFAAVLAAIGWGISVIVGHS
;
A
#
# COMPACT_ATOMS: atom_id res chain seq x y z
N MET A 1 -6.83 26.85 -21.17
CA MET A 1 -7.84 26.24 -22.05
C MET A 1 -7.14 25.43 -23.12
N SER A 2 -7.15 24.10 -23.02
CA SER A 2 -6.98 23.23 -24.17
C SER A 2 -8.35 22.64 -24.45
N THR A 3 -9.07 23.24 -25.40
CA THR A 3 -10.47 22.93 -25.76
C THR A 3 -10.75 21.44 -26.01
N TRP A 4 -9.70 20.64 -26.24
CA TRP A 4 -9.75 19.20 -26.49
C TRP A 4 -9.37 18.32 -25.30
N ILE A 5 -8.62 18.84 -24.32
CA ILE A 5 -8.16 18.06 -23.16
C ILE A 5 -8.35 18.86 -21.89
N ASN A 6 -9.14 18.29 -20.98
CA ASN A 6 -9.43 18.92 -19.70
C ASN A 6 -8.32 18.51 -18.72
N LEU A 7 -7.22 19.28 -18.67
CA LEU A 7 -6.06 18.94 -17.82
C LEU A 7 -6.45 18.79 -16.34
N ASP A 8 -7.45 19.54 -15.88
CA ASP A 8 -7.96 19.43 -14.51
C ASP A 8 -8.59 18.05 -14.28
N ALA A 9 -9.47 17.61 -15.18
CA ALA A 9 -10.04 16.27 -15.12
C ALA A 9 -8.96 15.18 -15.27
N LEU A 10 -8.02 15.35 -16.20
CA LEU A 10 -6.93 14.40 -16.44
C LEU A 10 -6.07 14.23 -15.17
N TRP A 11 -5.68 15.32 -14.54
CA TRP A 11 -4.89 15.26 -13.31
C TRP A 11 -5.65 14.60 -12.17
N ARG A 12 -6.96 14.87 -12.02
CA ARG A 12 -7.81 14.19 -11.03
C ARG A 12 -7.89 12.69 -11.29
N ILE A 13 -8.07 12.26 -12.54
CA ILE A 13 -8.13 10.84 -12.90
C ILE A 13 -6.79 10.17 -12.61
N VAL A 14 -5.67 10.78 -13.00
CA VAL A 14 -4.33 10.24 -12.73
C VAL A 14 -4.09 10.15 -11.22
N ALA A 15 -4.43 11.18 -10.45
CA ALA A 15 -4.26 11.18 -9.00
C ALA A 15 -5.10 10.08 -8.33
N VAL A 16 -6.38 9.95 -8.71
CA VAL A 16 -7.28 8.91 -8.19
C VAL A 16 -6.81 7.52 -8.64
N GLY A 17 -6.38 7.35 -9.88
CA GLY A 17 -5.85 6.09 -10.41
C GLY A 17 -4.54 5.68 -9.75
N LEU A 18 -3.66 6.63 -9.43
CA LEU A 18 -2.42 6.38 -8.70
C LEU A 18 -2.71 6.01 -7.23
N LEU A 19 -3.63 6.72 -6.57
CA LEU A 19 -4.04 6.40 -5.21
C LEU A 19 -4.75 5.05 -5.11
N ALA A 20 -5.72 4.78 -5.98
CA ALA A 20 -6.48 3.54 -5.98
C ALA A 20 -5.66 2.35 -6.50
N GLY A 21 -4.81 2.56 -7.51
CA GLY A 21 -4.02 1.52 -8.15
C GLY A 21 -2.68 1.27 -7.46
N ALA A 22 -1.86 2.30 -7.26
CA ALA A 22 -0.51 2.19 -6.72
C ALA A 22 -0.43 2.44 -5.20
N GLY A 23 -1.44 3.08 -4.59
CA GLY A 23 -1.48 3.31 -3.15
C GLY A 23 -1.57 2.01 -2.34
N LEU A 24 -2.38 1.04 -2.76
CA LEU A 24 -2.47 -0.28 -2.12
C LEU A 24 -1.16 -1.07 -2.18
N PRO A 25 -0.51 -1.23 -3.35
CA PRO A 25 0.81 -1.83 -3.46
C PRO A 25 1.87 -1.14 -2.61
N ALA A 26 1.84 0.19 -2.51
CA ALA A 26 2.78 0.94 -1.68
C ALA A 26 2.59 0.65 -0.18
N LEU A 27 1.35 0.61 0.31
CA LEU A 27 1.05 0.22 1.70
C LEU A 27 1.49 -1.22 1.98
N PHE A 28 1.26 -2.14 1.06
CA PHE A 28 1.73 -3.53 1.18
C PHE A 28 3.26 -3.61 1.26
N ALA A 29 3.97 -2.84 0.43
CA ALA A 29 5.43 -2.75 0.46
C ALA A 29 5.97 -2.19 1.79
N ILE A 30 5.28 -1.22 2.40
CA ILE A 30 5.62 -0.70 3.73
C ILE A 30 5.47 -1.78 4.80
N GLY A 31 4.38 -2.57 4.77
CA GLY A 31 4.21 -3.71 5.66
C GLY A 31 5.31 -4.76 5.52
N LEU A 32 5.69 -5.12 4.28
CA LEU A 32 6.81 -6.02 4.03
C LEU A 32 8.14 -5.45 4.52
N ARG A 33 8.38 -4.14 4.34
CA ARG A 33 9.59 -3.48 4.84
C ARG A 33 9.65 -3.48 6.38
N ALA A 34 8.51 -3.35 7.05
CA ALA A 34 8.42 -3.46 8.50
C ALA A 34 8.69 -4.90 9.01
N LEU A 35 8.36 -5.92 8.20
CA LEU A 35 8.67 -7.33 8.50
C LEU A 35 10.13 -7.73 8.25
N ASN A 36 10.82 -7.04 7.34
CA ASN A 36 12.21 -7.31 6.97
C ASN A 36 13.10 -6.09 7.28
N PRO A 37 13.47 -5.90 8.56
CA PRO A 37 14.44 -4.87 8.93
C PRO A 37 15.80 -5.16 8.27
N PRO A 38 16.54 -4.13 7.82
CA PRO A 38 17.87 -4.30 7.27
C PRO A 38 18.82 -4.88 8.32
N ALA A 39 19.66 -5.82 7.91
CA ALA A 39 20.69 -6.39 8.78
C ALA A 39 21.72 -5.31 9.18
N PRO A 40 22.16 -5.27 10.45
CA PRO A 40 23.28 -4.41 10.86
C PRO A 40 24.53 -4.75 10.05
N ALA A 41 25.28 -3.73 9.63
CA ALA A 41 26.45 -3.88 8.74
C ALA A 41 27.66 -4.56 9.40
N ASP A 42 27.69 -4.65 10.74
CA ASP A 42 28.86 -5.07 11.53
C ASP A 42 28.72 -6.40 12.26
N GLU A 43 27.55 -7.06 12.18
CA GLU A 43 27.34 -8.31 12.88
C GLU A 43 27.51 -9.48 11.91
N ALA A 44 28.34 -10.46 12.25
CA ALA A 44 28.31 -11.77 11.63
C ALA A 44 26.98 -12.46 12.00
N VAL A 45 25.87 -12.00 11.42
CA VAL A 45 24.53 -12.42 11.82
C VAL A 45 24.32 -13.87 11.40
N THR A 46 24.37 -14.79 12.37
CA THR A 46 24.08 -16.22 12.20
C THR A 46 22.57 -16.52 12.11
N GLY A 47 21.74 -15.53 11.78
CA GLY A 47 20.29 -15.66 11.70
C GLY A 47 19.62 -14.62 10.80
N ARG A 48 18.42 -14.92 10.29
CA ARG A 48 17.62 -13.95 9.53
C ARG A 48 17.13 -12.85 10.49
N PRO A 49 17.32 -11.55 10.19
CA PRO A 49 16.73 -10.47 10.98
C PRO A 49 15.21 -10.68 11.07
N THR A 50 14.68 -10.85 12.27
CA THR A 50 13.24 -11.01 12.49
C THR A 50 12.65 -9.66 12.88
N ALA A 51 11.45 -9.36 12.38
CA ALA A 51 10.73 -8.19 12.84
C ALA A 51 10.32 -8.35 14.31
N GLY A 52 10.68 -7.36 15.13
CA GLY A 52 10.17 -7.26 16.49
C GLY A 52 8.64 -7.10 16.53
N PRO A 53 8.05 -7.11 17.75
CA PRO A 53 6.60 -7.01 17.93
C PRO A 53 6.00 -5.75 17.27
N VAL A 54 6.73 -4.64 17.26
CA VAL A 54 6.32 -3.39 16.60
C VAL A 54 6.21 -3.56 15.08
N GLY A 55 7.15 -4.27 14.44
CA GLY A 55 7.13 -4.50 12.99
C GLY A 55 5.92 -5.35 12.56
N HIS A 56 5.55 -6.34 13.37
CA HIS A 56 4.36 -7.14 13.14
C HIS A 56 3.07 -6.32 13.28
N VAL A 57 2.98 -5.43 14.27
CA VAL A 57 1.81 -4.55 14.44
C VAL A 57 1.64 -3.60 13.25
N VAL A 58 2.73 -2.96 12.81
CA VAL A 58 2.71 -2.03 11.67
C VAL A 58 2.27 -2.74 10.39
N ALA A 59 2.82 -3.92 10.13
CA ALA A 59 2.44 -4.68 8.96
C ALA A 59 1.02 -5.23 9.03
N GLY A 60 0.58 -5.69 10.19
CA GLY A 60 -0.80 -6.09 10.43
C GLY A 60 -1.77 -4.95 10.09
N LEU A 61 -1.45 -3.72 10.52
CA LEU A 61 -2.25 -2.55 10.21
C LEU A 61 -2.26 -2.22 8.70
N CYS A 62 -1.11 -2.30 8.02
CA CYS A 62 -1.03 -2.12 6.56
C CYS A 62 -1.87 -3.16 5.82
N PHE A 63 -1.74 -4.44 6.16
CA PHE A 63 -2.51 -5.51 5.51
C PHE A 63 -4.01 -5.39 5.80
N ALA A 64 -4.39 -5.02 7.03
CA ALA A 64 -5.78 -4.77 7.37
C ALA A 64 -6.38 -3.63 6.55
N ALA A 65 -5.64 -2.53 6.38
CA ALA A 65 -6.08 -1.40 5.53
C ALA A 65 -6.25 -1.81 4.06
N VAL A 66 -5.32 -2.61 3.52
CA VAL A 66 -5.41 -3.14 2.15
C VAL A 66 -6.64 -4.03 1.99
N LEU A 67 -6.88 -4.96 2.93
CA LEU A 67 -8.06 -5.84 2.90
C LEU A 67 -9.36 -5.06 3.02
N ALA A 68 -9.41 -4.03 3.88
CA ALA A 68 -10.58 -3.17 4.02
C ALA A 68 -10.88 -2.41 2.72
N ALA A 69 -9.86 -1.87 2.05
CA ALA A 69 -10.01 -1.18 0.77
C ALA A 69 -10.51 -2.12 -0.34
N ILE A 70 -9.94 -3.33 -0.44
CA ILE A 70 -10.38 -4.35 -1.40
C ILE A 70 -11.83 -4.76 -1.10
N GLY A 71 -12.14 -5.08 0.15
CA GLY A 71 -13.49 -5.48 0.57
C GLY A 71 -14.53 -4.40 0.30
N TRP A 72 -14.21 -3.13 0.57
CA TRP A 72 -15.07 -2.00 0.23
C TRP A 72 -15.30 -1.89 -1.27
N GLY A 73 -14.24 -1.97 -2.07
CA GLY A 73 -14.34 -1.93 -3.54
C GLY A 73 -15.26 -3.02 -4.07
N ILE A 74 -15.08 -4.26 -3.61
CA ILE A 74 -15.92 -5.39 -3.99
C ILE A 74 -17.37 -5.16 -3.54
N SER A 75 -17.60 -4.71 -2.30
CA SER A 75 -18.95 -4.46 -1.79
C SER A 75 -19.71 -3.41 -2.59
N VAL A 76 -19.04 -2.38 -3.09
CA VAL A 76 -19.66 -1.35 -3.93
C VAL A 76 -20.03 -1.93 -5.31
N ILE A 77 -19.13 -2.72 -5.91
CA ILE A 77 -19.36 -3.33 -7.22
C ILE A 77 -20.53 -4.32 -7.17
N VAL A 78 -20.56 -5.17 -6.13
CA VAL A 78 -21.60 -6.18 -5.95
C VAL A 78 -22.90 -5.57 -5.41
N GLY A 79 -22.83 -4.57 -4.53
CA GLY A 79 -24.02 -3.92 -3.96
C GLY A 79 -24.78 -3.03 -4.94
N HIS A 80 -24.16 -2.63 -6.06
CA HIS A 80 -24.77 -1.86 -7.14
C HIS A 80 -25.10 -2.71 -8.39
N SER A 81 -25.16 -4.04 -8.29
CA SER A 81 -25.64 -4.94 -9.35
C SER A 81 -27.14 -5.19 -9.27
#